data_AF-A0A2D8WUP7-F1
#
_entry.id   AF-A0A2D8WUP7-F1
#
_cell.length_a   1.000
_cell.length_b   1.000
_cell.length_c   1.000
_cell.angle_alpha   90.00
_cell.angle_beta   90.00
_cell.angle_gamma   90.00
#
_symmetry.space_group_name_H-M   'P 1'
#
loop_
_entity.id
_entity.type
_entity.pdbx_description
1 polymer ?
#
loop_
_entity_poly.entity_id
_entity_poly.type
_entity_poly.pdbx_seq_one_letter_code
_entity_poly.pdbx_strand_id
1 'polypeptide(L)'
;MPGRRLDVVMTRPSDATEASARNLPKAALVHVAEGVSMVDFRPVALFRACFPADPLPDLPARLRESQSITVALAACGMTWWAAERVTLSPSHDG
;
A
#
# COMPACT_ATOMS: atom_id res chain seq x y z
N MET A 1 1.24 4.95 -19.14
CA MET A 1 2.35 4.65 -18.20
C MET A 1 1.84 4.88 -16.79
N PRO A 2 2.22 4.06 -15.80
CA PRO A 2 1.61 4.11 -14.47
C PRO A 2 2.03 5.36 -13.70
N GLY A 3 1.09 6.02 -13.00
CA GLY A 3 1.37 7.18 -12.13
C GLY A 3 2.14 6.85 -10.85
N ARG A 4 2.66 5.61 -10.75
CA ARG A 4 3.36 5.08 -9.59
C ARG A 4 4.24 3.91 -10.00
N ARG A 5 5.34 3.70 -9.29
CA ARG A 5 6.19 2.50 -9.33
C ARG A 5 6.24 1.89 -7.94
N LEU A 6 5.98 0.58 -7.82
CA LEU A 6 6.06 -0.15 -6.55
C LEU A 6 7.41 -0.82 -6.46
N ASP A 7 8.16 -0.47 -5.42
CA ASP A 7 9.51 -0.98 -5.17
C ASP A 7 9.52 -2.08 -4.11
N VAL A 8 8.58 -2.00 -3.16
CA VAL A 8 8.44 -2.97 -2.07
C VAL A 8 7.01 -3.49 -2.05
N VAL A 9 6.90 -4.82 -1.92
CA VAL A 9 5.65 -5.51 -1.57
C VAL A 9 6.01 -6.56 -0.52
N MET A 10 5.42 -6.48 0.68
CA MET A 10 5.70 -7.39 1.79
C MET A 10 4.45 -7.68 2.63
N THR A 11 4.48 -8.79 3.38
CA THR A 11 3.49 -9.09 4.43
C THR A 11 4.23 -9.12 5.75
N ARG A 12 3.78 -8.32 6.73
CA ARG A 12 4.41 -8.24 8.06
C ARG A 12 3.37 -7.98 9.15
N PRO A 13 3.68 -8.23 10.43
CA PRO A 13 2.89 -7.72 11.54
C PRO A 13 2.81 -6.18 11.49
N SER A 14 1.63 -5.62 11.74
CA SER A 14 1.41 -4.18 11.82
C SER A 14 2.16 -3.57 13.00
N ASP A 15 2.71 -2.38 12.84
CA ASP A 15 3.19 -1.60 13.98
C ASP A 15 2.01 -1.00 14.78
N ALA A 16 2.32 -0.40 15.93
CA ALA A 16 1.29 0.14 16.84
C ALA A 16 0.47 1.27 16.18
N THR A 17 1.09 2.08 15.33
CA THR A 17 0.43 3.18 14.63
C THR A 17 -0.52 2.65 13.57
N GLU A 18 -0.07 1.67 12.77
CA GLU A 18 -0.90 1.00 11.76
C GLU A 18 -2.08 0.25 12.38
N ALA A 19 -1.82 -0.49 13.47
CA ALA A 19 -2.85 -1.23 14.18
C ALA A 19 -3.95 -0.30 14.70
N SER A 20 -3.55 0.81 15.33
CA SER A 20 -4.48 1.80 15.86
C SER A 20 -5.25 2.52 14.74
N ALA A 21 -4.58 2.94 13.68
CA ALA A 21 -5.21 3.67 12.57
C ALA A 21 -6.25 2.83 11.80
N ARG A 22 -6.13 1.50 11.84
CA ARG A 22 -7.02 0.57 11.13
C ARG A 22 -7.91 -0.28 12.04
N ASN A 23 -7.95 0.04 13.34
CA ASN A 23 -8.67 -0.73 14.35
C ASN A 23 -8.38 -2.25 14.27
N LEU A 24 -7.12 -2.59 14.01
CA LEU A 24 -6.67 -3.97 13.90
C LEU A 24 -6.20 -4.51 15.26
N PRO A 25 -6.28 -5.83 15.48
CA PRO A 25 -5.58 -6.47 16.57
C PRO A 25 -4.10 -6.09 16.58
N LYS A 26 -3.51 -6.02 17.77
CA LYS A 26 -2.07 -5.75 17.90
C LYS A 26 -1.27 -6.78 17.08
N ALA A 27 -0.36 -6.28 16.25
CA ALA A 27 0.50 -7.10 15.39
C ALA A 27 -0.27 -7.95 14.35
N ALA A 28 -1.50 -7.57 14.00
CA ALA A 28 -2.22 -8.18 12.89
C ALA A 28 -1.40 -8.09 11.59
N LEU A 29 -1.45 -9.12 10.76
CA LEU A 29 -0.71 -9.12 9.50
C LEU A 29 -1.28 -8.07 8.55
N VAL A 30 -0.38 -7.32 7.92
CA VAL A 30 -0.69 -6.33 6.91
C VAL A 30 0.17 -6.55 5.67
N HIS A 31 -0.41 -6.34 4.50
CA HIS A 31 0.31 -6.19 3.25
C HIS A 31 0.75 -4.75 3.11
N VAL A 32 2.05 -4.52 2.91
CA VAL A 32 2.63 -3.19 2.71
C VAL A 32 3.13 -3.07 1.28
N ALA A 33 2.77 -1.98 0.63
CA ALA A 33 3.27 -1.56 -0.67
C ALA A 33 3.95 -0.20 -0.55
N GLU A 34 5.19 -0.08 -1.03
CA GLU A 34 5.95 1.17 -1.01
C GLU A 34 6.53 1.47 -2.38
N GLY A 35 6.82 2.74 -2.63
CA GLY A 35 7.53 3.17 -3.82
C GLY A 35 7.37 4.65 -4.11
N VAL A 36 7.41 5.01 -5.39
CA VAL A 36 7.44 6.40 -5.85
C VAL A 36 6.19 6.74 -6.65
N SER A 37 5.52 7.82 -6.27
CA SER A 37 4.47 8.43 -7.07
C SER A 37 5.10 9.33 -8.14
N MET A 38 4.56 9.28 -9.36
CA MET A 38 5.10 9.98 -10.51
C MET A 38 4.05 10.88 -11.18
N VAL A 39 4.49 12.06 -11.63
CA VAL A 39 3.73 12.98 -12.48
C VAL A 39 4.60 13.30 -13.68
N ASP A 40 4.07 13.13 -14.89
CA ASP A 40 4.81 13.35 -16.14
C ASP A 40 6.20 12.71 -16.16
N PHE A 41 6.27 11.45 -15.72
CA PHE A 41 7.49 10.64 -15.64
C PHE A 41 8.54 11.12 -14.64
N ARG A 42 8.20 12.11 -13.80
CA ARG A 42 9.08 12.62 -12.75
C ARG A 42 8.64 12.11 -11.39
N PRO A 43 9.58 11.64 -10.55
CA PRO A 43 9.26 11.27 -9.18
C PRO A 43 8.85 12.52 -8.40
N VAL A 44 7.73 12.46 -7.68
CA VAL A 44 7.21 13.60 -6.92
C VAL A 44 7.06 13.33 -5.43
N ALA A 45 6.90 12.07 -5.02
CA ALA A 45 6.76 11.70 -3.62
C ALA A 45 7.03 10.21 -3.40
N LEU A 46 7.55 9.87 -2.23
CA LEU A 46 7.48 8.51 -1.71
C LEU A 46 6.06 8.24 -1.20
N PHE A 47 5.60 7.00 -1.34
CA PHE A 47 4.35 6.55 -0.73
C PHE A 47 4.55 5.21 -0.02
N ARG A 48 3.71 4.99 0.99
CA ARG A 48 3.50 3.69 1.63
C ARG A 48 2.01 3.49 1.83
N ALA A 49 1.52 2.32 1.44
CA ALA A 49 0.15 1.88 1.66
C ALA A 49 0.17 0.55 2.41
N CYS A 50 -0.72 0.38 3.39
CA CYS A 50 -0.83 -0.87 4.14
C CYS A 50 -2.29 -1.35 4.12
N PHE A 51 -2.48 -2.65 4.04
CA PHE A 51 -3.80 -3.29 3.90
C PHE A 51 -3.90 -4.46 4.88
N PRO A 52 -5.04 -4.71 5.54
CA PRO A 52 -5.24 -5.90 6.35
C PRO A 52 -5.01 -7.16 5.50
N ALA A 53 -4.22 -8.12 5.97
CA ALA A 53 -3.84 -9.29 5.18
C ALA A 53 -4.99 -10.30 5.05
N ASP A 54 -5.71 -10.57 6.14
CA ASP A 54 -6.75 -11.61 6.20
C ASP A 54 -7.83 -11.49 5.11
N PRO A 55 -8.43 -10.31 4.83
CA PRO A 55 -9.42 -10.18 3.75
C PRO A 55 -8.82 -10.12 2.34
N LEU A 56 -7.49 -10.03 2.20
CA LEU A 56 -6.82 -9.70 0.94
C LEU A 56 -5.60 -10.61 0.65
N PRO A 57 -5.70 -11.94 0.81
CA PRO A 57 -4.54 -12.84 0.76
C PRO A 57 -3.77 -12.80 -0.58
N ASP A 58 -4.47 -12.54 -1.69
CA ASP A 58 -3.89 -12.49 -3.03
C ASP A 58 -3.29 -11.13 -3.40
N LEU A 59 -3.52 -10.09 -2.59
CA LEU A 59 -3.12 -8.73 -2.91
C LEU A 59 -1.62 -8.58 -3.19
N PRO A 60 -0.69 -9.22 -2.45
CA PRO A 60 0.74 -9.11 -2.76
C PRO A 60 1.12 -9.63 -4.16
N ALA A 61 0.45 -10.67 -4.65
CA ALA A 61 0.69 -11.17 -6.00
C ALA A 61 0.15 -10.19 -7.04
N ARG A 62 -1.09 -9.71 -6.85
CA ARG A 62 -1.74 -8.74 -7.73
C ARG A 62 -1.00 -7.40 -7.81
N LEU A 63 -0.40 -6.94 -6.71
CA LEU A 63 0.43 -5.73 -6.68
C LEU A 63 1.70 -5.89 -7.51
N ARG A 64 2.37 -7.03 -7.41
CA ARG A 64 3.58 -7.32 -8.19
C ARG A 64 3.29 -7.44 -9.68
N GLU A 65 2.19 -8.09 -10.04
CA GLU A 65 1.74 -8.28 -11.43
C GLU A 65 1.33 -6.95 -12.07
N SER A 66 0.48 -6.16 -11.40
CA SER A 66 -0.15 -4.99 -12.00
C SER A 66 0.62 -3.69 -11.82
N GLN A 67 1.52 -3.62 -10.84
CA GLN A 67 2.18 -2.36 -10.41
C GLN A 67 1.18 -1.22 -10.14
N SER A 68 -0.06 -1.55 -9.73
CA SER A 68 -1.13 -0.59 -9.52
C SER A 68 -2.02 -1.00 -8.35
N ILE A 69 -2.10 -0.15 -7.32
CA ILE A 69 -2.90 -0.40 -6.12
C ILE A 69 -4.38 -0.58 -6.46
N THR A 70 -4.94 0.29 -7.30
CA THR A 70 -6.37 0.27 -7.64
C THR A 70 -6.74 -0.96 -8.46
N VAL A 71 -5.90 -1.35 -9.42
CA VAL A 71 -6.10 -2.57 -10.22
C VAL A 71 -5.98 -3.81 -9.34
N ALA A 72 -4.98 -3.86 -8.45
CA ALA A 72 -4.77 -4.99 -7.55
C ALA A 72 -5.94 -5.17 -6.58
N LEU A 73 -6.44 -4.08 -5.98
CA LEU A 73 -7.61 -4.14 -5.08
C LEU A 73 -8.87 -4.59 -5.81
N ALA A 74 -9.12 -4.08 -7.02
CA ALA A 74 -10.25 -4.49 -7.84
C ALA A 74 -10.18 -5.98 -8.21
N ALA A 75 -8.99 -6.52 -8.50
CA ALA A 75 -8.77 -7.94 -8.76
C ALA A 75 -9.02 -8.81 -7.51
N CYS A 76 -8.87 -8.26 -6.31
CA CYS A 76 -9.24 -8.91 -5.05
C CYS A 76 -10.73 -8.72 -4.68
N GLY A 77 -11.55 -8.15 -5.57
CA GLY A 77 -12.98 -7.91 -5.33
C GLY A 77 -13.29 -6.69 -4.46
N MET A 78 -12.29 -5.85 -4.14
CA MET A 78 -12.47 -4.64 -3.33
C MET A 78 -12.64 -3.40 -4.23
N THR A 79 -13.67 -2.60 -3.96
CA THR A 79 -13.87 -1.30 -4.62
C THR A 79 -13.09 -0.19 -3.90
N TRP A 80 -12.42 0.68 -4.67
CA TRP A 80 -11.33 1.55 -4.19
C TRP A 80 -11.72 2.57 -3.10
N TRP A 81 -13.00 2.85 -2.92
CA TRP A 81 -13.51 3.82 -1.93
C TRP A 81 -13.29 3.37 -0.47
N ALA A 82 -12.85 2.12 -0.24
CA ALA A 82 -12.53 1.57 1.08
C ALA A 82 -11.04 1.70 1.48
N ALA A 83 -10.15 2.22 0.62
CA ALA A 83 -8.73 2.36 0.93
C ALA A 83 -8.45 3.65 1.73
N GLU A 84 -8.71 3.62 3.04
CA GLU A 84 -8.52 4.74 3.96
C GLU A 84 -7.02 5.09 4.18
N ARG A 85 -6.74 6.39 4.09
CA ARG A 85 -5.53 7.17 4.43
C ARG A 85 -4.16 6.59 4.04
N VAL A 86 -3.53 7.23 3.05
CA VAL A 86 -2.09 7.18 2.79
C VAL A 86 -1.40 8.25 3.65
N THR A 87 -0.55 7.84 4.59
CA THR A 87 0.31 8.79 5.31
C THR A 87 1.51 9.09 4.42
N LEU A 88 1.56 10.31 3.87
CA LEU A 88 2.75 10.82 3.21
C LEU A 88 3.70 11.33 4.29
N SER A 89 4.71 10.54 4.63
CA SER A 89 5.83 11.04 5.42
C SER A 89 6.69 11.90 4.49
N PRO A 90 6.93 13.19 4.80
CA PRO A 90 7.91 13.96 4.05
C PRO A 90 9.25 13.25 4.20
N SER A 91 9.87 12.93 3.07
CA SER A 91 11.25 12.43 3.02
C SER A 91 12.13 13.46 3.73
N HIS A 92 12.61 13.11 4.92
CA HIS A 92 13.72 13.82 5.54
C HIS A 92 14.99 13.29 4.86
N ASP A 93 15.42 14.00 3.82
CA ASP A 93 16.82 13.95 3.42
C ASP A 93 17.61 14.80 4.42
N GLY A 94 18.55 14.14 5.12
CA GLY A 94 19.60 14.80 5.89
C GLY A 94 20.82 15.06 5.02
#